data_AF-A0A497A3Q3-F1
#
_entry.id   AF-A0A497A3Q3-F1
#
_cell.length_a   1.000
_cell.length_b   1.000
_cell.length_c   1.000
_cell.angle_alpha   90.00
_cell.angle_beta   90.00
_cell.angle_gamma   90.00
#
_symmetry.space_group_name_H-M   'P 1'
#
loop_
_entity.id
_entity.type
_entity.pdbx_description
1 polymer ?
#
loop_
_entity_poly.entity_id
_entity_poly.type
_entity_poly.pdbx_seq_one_letter_code
_entity_poly.pdbx_strand_id
1 'polypeptide(L)' 'MNKVPSEEIAMRLKAELQKRRIGVIGCIYFDADIFRSSLEGRIPVNGVAVRETREVMDNVLSRAGLPTLR' A
#
# COMPACT_ATOMS: atom_id res chain seq x y z
N MET A 1 -3.78 2.25 -7.54
CA MET A 1 -3.19 1.37 -6.51
C MET A 1 -2.41 0.31 -7.25
N ASN A 2 -1.10 0.50 -7.45
CA ASN A 2 -0.30 -0.34 -8.33
C ASN A 2 0.42 -1.37 -7.45
N LYS A 3 0.16 -2.67 -7.68
CA LYS A 3 0.88 -3.76 -7.01
C LYS A 3 2.33 -3.71 -7.47
N VAL A 4 3.24 -3.31 -6.59
CA VAL A 4 4.65 -3.18 -6.96
C VAL A 4 5.28 -4.58 -6.91
N PRO A 5 5.89 -5.06 -8.02
CA PRO A 5 6.36 -6.43 -8.10
C PRO A 5 7.68 -6.68 -7.34
N SER A 6 8.43 -5.63 -7.02
CA SER A 6 9.71 -5.73 -6.33
C SER A 6 10.12 -4.42 -5.64
N GLU A 7 11.03 -4.52 -4.68
CA GLU A 7 11.65 -3.35 -4.01
C GLU A 7 12.31 -2.40 -5.02
N GLU A 8 12.98 -2.94 -6.04
CA GLU A 8 13.65 -2.12 -7.06
C GLU A 8 12.65 -1.19 -7.78
N ILE A 9 11.50 -1.73 -8.19
CA ILE A 9 10.46 -0.93 -8.85
C ILE A 9 9.87 0.09 -7.87
N ALA A 10 9.71 -0.28 -6.59
CA ALA A 10 9.22 0.64 -5.55
C ALA A 10 10.16 1.84 -5.37
N MET A 11 11.46 1.58 -5.29
CA MET A 11 12.49 2.61 -5.16
C MET A 11 12.53 3.54 -6.38
N ARG A 12 12.53 2.98 -7.59
CA ARG A 12 12.54 3.76 -8.84
C ARG A 12 11.30 4.64 -8.96
N LEU A 13 10.12 4.11 -8.63
CA LEU A 13 8.88 4.88 -8.66
C LEU A 13 8.87 5.98 -7.59
N LYS A 14 9.31 5.70 -6.36
CA LYS A 14 9.46 6.71 -5.29
C LYS A 14 10.38 7.85 -5.73
N ALA A 15 11.53 7.53 -6.32
CA ALA A 15 12.47 8.54 -6.81
C ALA A 15 11.84 9.45 -7.88
N GLU A 16 11.11 8.88 -8.84
CA GLU A 16 10.43 9.66 -9.88
C GLU A 16 9.30 10.55 -9.34
N LEU A 17 8.53 10.06 -8.37
CA LEU A 17 7.48 10.86 -7.71
C LEU A 17 8.07 12.01 -6.88
N GLN A 18 9.19 11.76 -6.18
CA GLN A 18 9.90 12.78 -5.42
C GLN A 18 10.43 13.91 -6.31
N LYS A 19 10.98 13.59 -7.49
CA LYS A 19 11.41 14.62 -8.48
C LYS A 19 10.26 15.56 -8.88
N ARG A 20 9.02 15.06 -8.84
CA ARG A 20 7.80 15.81 -9.17
C ARG A 20 7.13 16.45 -7.95
N ARG A 21 7.79 16.43 -6.77
CA ARG A 21 7.25 16.91 -5.49
C ARG A 21 5.95 16.21 -5.08
N ILE A 22 5.77 14.96 -5.51
CA ILE A 22 4.62 14.13 -5.12
C ILE A 22 5.04 13.29 -3.92
N GLY A 23 4.37 13.51 -2.79
CA GLY A 23 4.59 12.74 -1.57
C GLY A 23 4.07 11.31 -1.70
N VAL A 24 4.88 10.34 -1.29
CA VAL A 24 4.48 8.93 -1.23
C VAL A 24 3.97 8.62 0.17
N ILE A 25 2.80 8.00 0.27
CA ILE A 25 2.12 7.65 1.54
C ILE A 25 2.35 6.19 1.98
N GLY A 26 2.99 5.39 1.12
CA GLY A 26 3.33 3.99 1.39
C GLY A 26 3.50 3.21 0.09
N CYS A 27 3.69 1.90 0.23
CA CYS A 27 3.82 0.96 -0.88
C CYS A 27 3.03 -0.31 -0.52
N ILE A 28 2.31 -0.87 -1.50
CA ILE A 28 1.61 -2.15 -1.35
C ILE A 28 2.25 -3.10 -2.35
N TYR A 29 2.94 -4.12 -1.86
CA TYR A 29 3.62 -5.08 -2.69
C TYR A 29 2.65 -6.11 -3.24
N PHE A 30 3.09 -6.81 -4.28
CA PHE A 30 2.35 -7.95 -4.77
C PHE A 30 2.20 -9.01 -3.66
N ASP A 31 0.96 -9.44 -3.46
CA ASP A 31 0.59 -10.49 -2.51
C ASP A 31 -0.44 -11.41 -3.17
N ALA A 32 -0.13 -12.70 -3.19
CA ALA A 32 -0.96 -13.72 -3.82
C ALA A 32 -2.30 -13.90 -3.10
N ASP A 33 -2.37 -13.64 -1.80
CA ASP A 33 -3.61 -13.75 -1.03
C ASP A 33 -4.61 -12.67 -1.41
N ILE A 34 -4.15 -11.47 -1.78
CA ILE A 34 -5.02 -10.42 -2.34
C ILE A 34 -5.64 -10.90 -3.64
N PHE A 35 -4.83 -11.50 -4.53
CA PHE A 35 -5.33 -12.00 -5.81
C PHE A 35 -6.38 -13.10 -5.62
N ARG A 36 -6.09 -14.08 -4.78
CA ARG A 36 -7.01 -15.19 -4.48
C ARG A 36 -8.30 -14.71 -3.82
N SER A 37 -8.19 -13.86 -2.79
CA SER A 37 -9.35 -13.33 -2.07
C SER A 37 -10.24 -12.50 -3.01
N SER A 38 -9.64 -11.74 -3.93
CA SER A 38 -10.38 -10.97 -4.94
C SER A 38 -11.14 -11.87 -5.92
N LEU A 39 -10.55 -13.00 -6.32
CA LEU A 39 -11.20 -13.98 -7.20
C LEU A 39 -12.40 -14.66 -6.51
N GLU A 40 -12.29 -14.92 -5.21
CA GLU A 40 -13.31 -15.62 -4.43
C GLU A 40 -14.35 -14.66 -3.79
N GLY A 41 -14.22 -13.34 -4.00
CA GLY A 41 -15.11 -12.34 -3.40
C GLY A 41 -14.98 -12.23 -1.88
N ARG A 42 -13.80 -12.54 -1.32
CA ARG A 42 -13.53 -12.53 0.13
C ARG A 42 -12.64 -11.35 0.50
N ILE A 43 -12.77 -10.90 1.75
CA ILE A 43 -11.85 -9.91 2.33
C ILE A 43 -10.55 -10.62 2.69
N PRO A 44 -9.39 -10.17 2.19
CA PRO A 44 -8.10 -10.72 2.61
C PRO A 44 -7.84 -10.33 4.07
N VAL A 45 -7.58 -11.34 4.91
CA VAL A 45 -7.32 -11.16 6.35
C VAL A 45 -5.86 -11.41 6.74
N ASN A 46 -5.09 -12.00 5.84
CA ASN A 46 -3.68 -12.35 6.03
C ASN A 46 -2.83 -11.73 4.92
N GLY A 47 -1.51 -11.81 5.09
CA GLY A 47 -0.55 -11.37 4.10
C GLY A 47 0.07 -10.03 4.40
N VAL A 48 1.17 -9.75 3.70
CA VAL A 48 1.96 -8.53 3.86
C VAL A 48 1.18 -7.32 3.34
N ALA A 49 0.41 -7.50 2.25
CA ALA A 49 -0.38 -6.41 1.67
C ALA A 49 -1.50 -5.93 2.60
N VAL A 50 -2.04 -6.79 3.48
CA VAL A 50 -3.05 -6.38 4.47
C VAL A 50 -2.43 -5.43 5.49
N ARG A 51 -1.23 -5.74 6.00
CA ARG A 51 -0.49 -4.86 6.91
C ARG A 51 -0.12 -3.55 6.25
N GLU A 52 0.43 -3.60 5.03
CA GLU A 52 0.82 -2.41 4.27
C GLU A 52 -0.38 -1.52 3.94
N THR A 53 -1.54 -2.10 3.65
CA THR A 53 -2.78 -1.35 3.44
C THR A 53 -3.21 -0.62 4.71
N ARG A 54 -3.06 -1.24 5.89
CA ARG A 54 -3.31 -0.57 7.17
C ARG A 54 -2.37 0.62 7.35
N GLU A 55 -1.07 0.44 7.16
CA GLU A 55 -0.08 1.51 7.29
C GLU A 55 -0.35 2.68 6.33
N VAL A 56 -0.73 2.38 5.08
CA VAL A 56 -1.15 3.39 4.10
C VAL A 56 -2.40 4.14 4.59
N MET A 57 -3.40 3.42 5.11
CA MET A 57 -4.62 4.04 5.63
C MET A 57 -4.31 4.95 6.83
N ASP A 58 -3.48 4.50 7.76
CA ASP A 58 -3.07 5.31 8.92
C ASP A 58 -2.32 6.59 8.49
N ASN A 59 -1.50 6.51 7.45
CA ASN A 59 -0.84 7.69 6.86
C ASN A 59 -1.85 8.65 6.19
N VAL A 60 -2.94 8.15 5.62
CA VAL A 60 -4.01 8.99 5.06
C VAL A 60 -4.80 9.66 6.19
N LEU A 61 -5.23 8.88 7.19
CA LEU A 61 -6.03 9.35 8.32
C LEU A 61 -5.27 10.38 9.15
N SER A 62 -4.01 10.11 9.48
CA SER A 62 -3.16 11.05 10.23
C SER A 62 -2.99 12.40 9.51
N ARG A 63 -2.82 12.39 8.18
CA ARG A 63 -2.74 13.62 7.38
C ARG A 63 -4.07 14.38 7.28
N ALA A 64 -5.19 13.69 7.45
CA ALA A 64 -6.52 14.28 7.53
C ALA A 64 -6.89 14.75 8.96
N GLY A 65 -6.01 14.57 9.96
CA GLY A 65 -6.29 14.89 11.35
C GLY A 65 -7.22 13.90 12.05
N LEU A 66 -7.38 12.69 11.49
CA LEU A 66 -8.23 11.63 12.03
C LEU A 66 -7.40 10.64 12.86
N PRO A 67 -8.00 9.99 13.86
CA PRO A 67 -7.33 8.96 14.64
C PRO A 67 -6.97 7.74 13.77
N THR A 68 -5.80 7.15 14.05
CA THR A 68 -5.30 5.95 13.36
C THR A 68 -5.91 4.68 13.93
N LEU A 69 -5.93 3.62 13.12
CA LEU A 69 -6.46 2.32 13.50
C LEU A 69 -5.46 1.62 14.43
N ARG A 70 -5.74 1.61 15.73
CA ARG A 70 -4.94 0.87 16.74
C ARG A 70 -5.10 -0.64 16.57
#